data_AF-A0A2E8TEP4-F1
#
_entry.id   AF-A0A2E8TEP4-F1
#
_cell.length_a   1.000
_cell.length_b   1.000
_cell.length_c   1.000
_cell.angle_alpha   90.00
_cell.angle_beta   90.00
_cell.angle_gamma   90.00
#
_symmetry.space_group_name_H-M   'P 1'
#
loop_
_entity.id
_entity.type
_entity.pdbx_description
1 polymer ?
#
loop_
_entity_poly.entity_id
_entity_poly.type
_entity_poly.pdbx_seq_one_letter_code
_entity_poly.pdbx_strand_id
1 'polypeptide(L)'
;MSRATRLINRLDKVLARHDSFGDDPAAFVDSVFAEIEEQLALVKAKSKPEHWADIYVERDRARIKEQVLNRVMARGAESID
;
A
#
# COMPACT_ATOMS: atom_id res chain seq x y z
N MET A 1 1.15 -8.13 -17.55
CA MET A 1 0.87 -7.46 -16.27
C MET A 1 -0.64 -7.21 -16.15
N SER A 2 -1.30 -7.70 -15.09
CA SER A 2 -2.74 -7.53 -14.90
C SER A 2 -3.08 -6.06 -14.57
N ARG A 3 -4.36 -5.68 -14.67
CA ARG A 3 -4.78 -4.31 -14.29
C ARG A 3 -4.55 -4.05 -12.81
N ALA A 4 -4.79 -5.05 -11.97
CA ALA A 4 -4.51 -5.00 -10.54
C ALA A 4 -3.00 -4.83 -10.29
N THR A 5 -2.15 -5.61 -10.97
CA THR A 5 -0.69 -5.43 -10.85
C THR A 5 -0.24 -4.02 -11.23
N ARG A 6 -0.85 -3.39 -12.26
CA ARG A 6 -0.53 -2.00 -12.61
C ARG A 6 -0.95 -1.00 -11.54
N LEU A 7 -2.13 -1.20 -10.93
CA LEU A 7 -2.60 -0.38 -9.82
C LEU A 7 -1.64 -0.48 -8.63
N ILE A 8 -1.29 -1.70 -8.23
CA ILE A 8 -0.35 -1.97 -7.12
C ILE A 8 1.00 -1.32 -7.40
N ASN A 9 1.57 -1.55 -8.60
CA ASN A 9 2.84 -0.93 -8.98
C ASN A 9 2.78 0.60 -9.03
N ARG A 10 1.62 1.20 -9.33
CA ARG A 10 1.46 2.65 -9.27
C ARG A 10 1.44 3.12 -7.82
N LEU A 11 0.68 2.45 -6.95
CA LEU A 11 0.63 2.73 -5.52
C LEU A 11 2.03 2.67 -4.90
N ASP A 12 2.79 1.62 -5.15
CA ASP A 12 4.16 1.47 -4.66
C ASP A 12 5.07 2.61 -5.11
N LYS A 13 4.95 3.04 -6.38
CA LYS A 13 5.71 4.18 -6.91
C LYS A 13 5.32 5.49 -6.27
N VAL A 14 4.04 5.72 -5.96
CA VAL A 14 3.58 6.94 -5.29
C VAL A 14 4.14 6.96 -3.88
N LEU A 15 3.97 5.88 -3.12
CA LEU A 15 4.48 5.76 -1.75
C LEU A 15 6.00 5.93 -1.68
N ALA A 16 6.74 5.35 -2.62
CA ALA A 16 8.21 5.45 -2.67
C ALA A 16 8.76 6.86 -2.98
N ARG A 17 7.92 7.81 -3.41
CA ARG A 17 8.34 9.22 -3.58
C ARG A 17 8.39 10.00 -2.28
N HIS A 18 7.76 9.50 -1.22
CA HIS A 18 7.77 10.15 0.08
C HIS A 18 8.98 9.66 0.87
N ASP A 19 9.90 10.58 1.17
CA ASP A 19 11.05 10.29 2.04
C ASP A 19 10.62 10.04 3.50
N SER A 20 9.46 10.58 3.90
CA SER A 20 8.82 10.37 5.21
C SER A 20 7.32 10.66 5.13
N PHE A 21 6.55 10.05 6.05
CA PHE A 21 5.12 10.30 6.25
C PHE A 21 4.83 11.09 7.55
N GLY A 22 5.87 11.53 8.26
CA GLY A 22 5.72 12.30 9.50
C GLY A 22 4.98 11.56 10.62
N ASP A 23 4.38 12.32 11.54
CA ASP A 23 3.69 11.80 12.73
C ASP A 23 2.24 11.38 12.44
N ASP A 24 1.69 11.77 11.29
CA ASP A 24 0.34 11.38 10.84
C ASP A 24 0.38 10.84 9.39
N PRO A 25 0.79 9.57 9.20
CA PRO A 25 0.76 8.94 7.88
C PRO A 25 -0.64 8.83 7.27
N ALA A 26 -1.71 8.85 8.08
CA ALA A 26 -3.07 8.71 7.59
C ALA A 26 -3.52 9.93 6.78
N ALA A 27 -2.97 11.12 7.06
CA ALA A 27 -3.24 12.34 6.30
C ALA A 27 -2.87 12.24 4.80
N PHE A 28 -1.99 11.31 4.41
CA PHE A 28 -1.55 11.14 3.02
C PHE A 28 -2.51 10.28 2.19
N VAL A 29 -3.41 9.52 2.82
CA VAL A 29 -4.24 8.51 2.13
C VAL A 29 -4.99 9.09 0.95
N ASP A 30 -5.69 10.21 1.12
CA ASP A 30 -6.49 10.82 0.05
C ASP A 30 -5.62 11.29 -1.12
N SER A 31 -4.47 11.91 -0.84
CA SER A 31 -3.52 12.35 -1.88
C SER A 31 -2.91 11.19 -2.66
N VAL A 32 -2.54 10.10 -1.97
CA VAL A 32 -2.00 8.88 -2.58
C VAL A 32 -3.08 8.16 -3.39
N PHE A 33 -4.31 8.13 -2.88
CA PHE A 33 -5.43 7.51 -3.57
C PHE A 33 -5.78 8.25 -4.87
N ALA A 34 -5.80 9.58 -4.85
CA ALA A 34 -6.04 10.41 -6.02
C ALA A 34 -5.06 10.08 -7.17
N GLU A 35 -3.81 9.76 -6.85
CA GLU A 35 -2.78 9.38 -7.83
C GLU A 35 -2.96 7.99 -8.48
N ILE A 36 -3.84 7.14 -7.95
CA ILE A 36 -4.13 5.80 -8.48
C ILE A 36 -5.57 5.63 -9.00
N GLU A 37 -6.39 6.68 -8.94
CA GLU A 37 -7.80 6.64 -9.33
C GLU A 37 -8.00 6.17 -10.77
N GLU A 38 -7.13 6.58 -11.69
CA GLU A 38 -7.17 6.14 -13.09
C GLU A 38 -7.00 4.62 -13.20
N GLN A 39 -6.04 4.05 -12.48
CA GLN A 39 -5.79 2.61 -12.49
C GLN A 39 -6.96 1.84 -11.86
N LEU A 40 -7.58 2.40 -10.82
CA LEU A 40 -8.82 1.85 -10.25
C LEU A 40 -9.96 1.87 -11.27
N ALA A 41 -10.14 2.96 -12.01
CA ALA A 41 -11.14 3.05 -13.07
C ALA A 41 -10.90 1.98 -14.15
N LEU A 42 -9.65 1.72 -14.52
CA LEU A 42 -9.30 0.65 -15.46
C LEU A 42 -9.65 -0.73 -14.90
N VAL A 43 -9.36 -1.01 -13.63
CA VAL A 43 -9.74 -2.28 -12.95
C VAL A 43 -11.25 -2.46 -13.00
N LYS A 44 -12.03 -1.43 -12.65
CA LYS A 44 -13.50 -1.44 -12.69
C LYS A 44 -14.04 -1.68 -14.10
N ALA A 45 -13.49 -1.01 -15.11
CA ALA A 45 -13.97 -1.07 -16.49
C ALA A 45 -13.90 -2.48 -17.11
N LYS A 46 -12.96 -3.33 -16.66
CA LYS A 46 -12.91 -4.75 -17.01
C LYS A 46 -12.73 -5.58 -15.75
N SER A 47 -13.69 -5.43 -14.85
CA SER A 47 -13.73 -6.12 -13.57
C SER A 47 -13.76 -7.63 -13.79
N LYS A 48 -12.81 -8.33 -13.16
CA LYS A 48 -12.79 -9.78 -13.07
C LYS A 48 -12.43 -10.17 -11.64
N PRO A 49 -12.96 -11.28 -11.10
CA PRO A 49 -12.67 -11.70 -9.72
C PRO A 49 -11.17 -11.79 -9.42
N GLU A 50 -10.36 -12.23 -10.38
CA GLU A 50 -8.92 -12.40 -10.19
C GLU A 50 -8.20 -11.06 -9.95
N HIS A 51 -8.65 -9.97 -10.57
CA HIS A 51 -8.08 -8.64 -10.33
C HIS A 51 -8.30 -8.18 -8.88
N TRP A 52 -9.47 -8.49 -8.31
CA TRP A 52 -9.76 -8.12 -6.92
C TRP A 52 -9.05 -9.05 -5.94
N ALA A 53 -8.92 -10.32 -6.27
CA ALA A 53 -8.11 -11.28 -5.50
C ALA A 53 -6.66 -10.79 -5.34
N ASP A 54 -6.04 -10.32 -6.43
CA ASP A 54 -4.68 -9.72 -6.38
C ASP A 54 -4.62 -8.53 -5.40
N ILE A 55 -5.62 -7.63 -5.43
CA ILE A 55 -5.70 -6.46 -4.54
C ILE A 55 -5.87 -6.91 -3.07
N TYR A 56 -6.69 -7.93 -2.81
CA TYR A 56 -6.88 -8.46 -1.46
C TYR A 56 -5.61 -9.09 -0.90
N VAL A 57 -4.90 -9.87 -1.71
CA VAL A 57 -3.61 -10.46 -1.32
C VAL A 57 -2.61 -9.36 -0.96
N GLU A 58 -2.52 -8.29 -1.75
CA GLU A 58 -1.58 -7.21 -1.46
C GLU A 58 -1.97 -6.40 -0.22
N ARG A 59 -3.26 -6.16 0.01
CA ARG A 59 -3.74 -5.57 1.27
C ARG A 59 -3.34 -6.42 2.48
N ASP A 60 -3.50 -7.73 2.38
CA ASP A 60 -3.16 -8.64 3.48
C ASP A 60 -1.64 -8.71 3.69
N ARG A 61 -0.84 -8.65 2.60
CA ARG A 61 0.62 -8.48 2.68
C ARG A 61 1.01 -7.20 3.42
N ALA A 62 0.36 -6.07 3.11
CA ALA A 62 0.62 -4.79 3.77
C ALA A 62 0.32 -4.85 5.28
N ARG A 63 -0.79 -5.47 5.68
CA ARG A 63 -1.14 -5.68 7.10
C ARG A 63 -0.11 -6.54 7.84
N ILE A 64 0.34 -7.63 7.22
CA ILE A 64 1.39 -8.48 7.80
C ILE A 64 2.70 -7.68 7.92
N LYS A 65 3.07 -6.91 6.89
CA LYS A 65 4.28 -6.08 6.90
C LYS A 65 4.24 -5.04 8.02
N GLU A 66 3.12 -4.34 8.19
CA GLU A 66 2.90 -3.40 9.29
C GLU A 66 3.12 -4.08 10.65
N GLN A 67 2.48 -5.22 10.91
CA GLN A 67 2.65 -5.95 12.16
C GLN A 67 4.10 -6.40 12.41
N VAL A 68 4.80 -6.84 11.37
CA VAL A 68 6.23 -7.20 11.47
C VAL A 68 7.07 -5.98 11.83
N LEU A 69 6.86 -4.84 11.15
CA LEU A 69 7.59 -3.60 11.44
C LEU A 69 7.31 -3.10 12.87
N ASN A 70 6.07 -3.18 13.35
CA ASN A 70 5.74 -2.84 14.73
C ASN A 70 6.51 -3.71 15.74
N ARG A 71 6.66 -5.01 15.48
CA ARG A 71 7.48 -5.90 16.32
C ARG A 71 8.98 -5.56 16.24
N VAL A 72 9.47 -5.17 15.07
CA VAL A 72 10.86 -4.72 14.90
C VAL A 72 11.10 -3.46 15.72
N MET A 73 10.21 -2.46 15.64
CA MET A 73 10.33 -1.22 16.42
C MET A 73 10.30 -1.49 17.93
N ALA A 74 9.37 -2.33 18.40
CA ALA A 74 9.27 -2.69 19.82
C ALA A 74 10.58 -3.32 20.34
N ARG A 75 11.13 -4.30 19.63
CA ARG A 75 12.39 -4.96 20.02
C ARG A 75 13.63 -4.08 19.85
N GLY A 76 13.63 -3.17 18.88
CA GLY A 76 14.70 -2.21 18.71
C GLY A 76 14.76 -1.22 19.89
N ALA A 77 13.60 -0.76 20.36
CA ALA A 77 13.50 0.12 21.51
C ALA A 77 13.98 -0.55 22.82
N GLU A 78 13.74 -1.85 22.99
CA GLU A 78 14.23 -2.63 24.15
C GLU A 78 15.76 -2.71 24.25
N SER A 79 16.49 -2.49 23.15
CA SER A 79 17.96 -2.59 23.11
C SER A 79 18.69 -1.27 23.45
N ILE A 80 17.96 -0.21 23.81
CA ILE A 80 18.49 1.14 24.08
C ILE A 80 18.60 1.45 25.60
N ASP A 81 18.35 0.47 26.48
CA ASP A 81 18.62 0.56 27.93
C ASP A 81 19.92 -0.14 28.36
#